data_AF-A0A849PMG2-F1
#
_entry.id   AF-A0A849PMG2-F1
#
_cell.length_a   1.000
_cell.length_b   1.000
_cell.length_c   1.000
_cell.angle_alpha   90.00
_cell.angle_beta   90.00
_cell.angle_gamma   90.00
#
_symmetry.space_group_name_H-M   'P 1'
#
loop_
_entity.id
_entity.type
_entity.pdbx_description
1 polymer ?
#
loop_
_entity_poly.entity_id
_entity_poly.type
_entity_poly.pdbx_seq_one_letter_code
_entity_poly.pdbx_strand_id
1 'polypeptide(L)'
;MKGTRIVVFVGPSVDKETAKDILDAEYLPPAKRGDVSRAANDGAEIICLIDGVFFQDSAVAHREILYALKKGVRVIGSSSMGALRASELDLYGMEGVGKIYEWY
;
A
#
# COMPACT_ATOMS: atom_id res chain seq x y z
N MET A 1 5.42 -10.28 -22.96
CA MET A 1 4.61 -10.48 -21.74
C MET A 1 4.75 -9.20 -20.94
N LYS A 2 3.65 -8.49 -20.63
CA LYS A 2 3.74 -7.32 -19.75
C LYS A 2 4.18 -7.82 -18.37
N GLY A 3 5.26 -7.26 -17.83
CA GLY A 3 5.67 -7.57 -16.46
C GLY A 3 4.60 -7.13 -15.47
N THR A 4 4.59 -7.75 -14.29
CA THR A 4 3.64 -7.46 -13.21
C THR A 4 3.71 -5.98 -12.83
N ARG A 5 2.59 -5.26 -12.85
CA ARG A 5 2.58 -3.85 -12.43
C ARG A 5 2.48 -3.73 -10.91
N ILE A 6 3.57 -3.30 -10.28
CA ILE A 6 3.69 -3.11 -8.83
C ILE A 6 3.70 -1.62 -8.52
N VAL A 7 2.84 -1.20 -7.59
CA VAL A 7 2.78 0.19 -7.09
C VAL A 7 3.16 0.20 -5.61
N VAL A 8 4.05 1.10 -5.21
CA VAL A 8 4.53 1.24 -3.83
C VAL A 8 4.30 2.66 -3.35
N PHE A 9 3.50 2.84 -2.29
CA PHE A 9 3.28 4.12 -1.63
C PHE A 9 4.24 4.29 -0.47
N VAL A 10 5.14 5.28 -0.57
CA VAL A 10 6.33 5.36 0.28
C VAL A 10 6.75 6.80 0.56
N GLY A 11 7.38 7.06 1.71
CA GLY A 11 7.97 8.36 2.03
C GLY A 11 8.82 8.35 3.31
N PRO A 12 8.30 8.78 4.48
CA PRO A 12 9.11 8.95 5.68
C PRO A 12 9.67 7.64 6.27
N SER A 13 9.04 6.48 6.01
CA SER A 13 9.53 5.20 6.54
C SER A 13 10.76 4.68 5.80
N VAL A 14 10.87 4.97 4.50
CA VAL A 14 12.05 4.68 3.66
C VAL A 14 12.01 5.62 2.46
N ASP A 15 13.13 6.19 2.05
CA ASP A 15 13.14 7.06 0.90
C ASP A 15 12.99 6.28 -0.42
N LYS A 16 12.49 6.97 -1.45
CA LYS A 16 12.22 6.39 -2.77
C LYS A 16 13.49 5.91 -3.50
N GLU A 17 14.65 6.52 -3.24
CA GLU A 17 15.89 6.15 -3.93
C GLU A 17 16.40 4.81 -3.39
N THR A 18 16.48 4.67 -2.06
CA THR A 18 16.81 3.41 -1.39
C THR A 18 15.87 2.28 -1.78
N ALA A 19 14.55 2.54 -1.87
CA ALA A 19 13.59 1.51 -2.23
C ALA A 19 13.77 1.01 -3.69
N LYS A 20 14.08 1.91 -4.62
CA LYS A 20 14.33 1.57 -6.04
C LYS A 20 15.52 0.66 -6.26
N ASP A 21 16.52 0.73 -5.40
CA ASP A 21 17.69 -0.16 -5.48
C ASP A 21 17.34 -1.63 -5.14
N ILE A 22 16.20 -1.86 -4.47
CA ILE A 22 15.74 -3.19 -4.05
C ILE A 22 14.74 -3.79 -5.05
N LEU A 23 13.81 -2.98 -5.55
CA LEU A 23 12.71 -3.45 -6.40
C LEU A 23 12.39 -2.45 -7.52
N ASP A 24 12.37 -2.95 -8.76
CA ASP A 24 11.85 -2.21 -9.91
C ASP A 24 10.32 -2.17 -9.87
N ALA A 25 9.77 -1.03 -9.45
CA ALA A 25 8.35 -0.80 -9.26
C ALA A 25 7.99 0.68 -9.45
N GLU A 26 6.69 0.96 -9.55
CA GLU A 26 6.19 2.32 -9.58
C GLU A 26 6.07 2.89 -8.17
N TYR A 27 6.97 3.81 -7.82
CA TYR A 27 6.98 4.46 -6.50
C TYR A 27 6.22 5.78 -6.50
N LEU A 28 5.17 5.83 -5.69
CA LEU A 28 4.29 6.98 -5.46
C LEU A 28 4.55 7.59 -4.07
N PRO A 29 4.22 8.88 -3.86
CA PRO A 29 4.31 9.51 -2.53
C PRO A 29 3.44 8.79 -1.49
N PRO A 30 3.54 9.13 -0.19
CA PRO A 30 2.66 8.55 0.83
C PRO A 30 1.19 8.62 0.42
N ALA A 31 0.48 7.50 0.56
CA ALA A 31 -0.88 7.36 0.05
C ALA A 31 -1.86 8.29 0.79
N LYS A 32 -2.76 8.89 0.03
CA LYS A 32 -3.95 9.56 0.56
C LYS A 32 -5.23 8.90 0.07
N ARG A 33 -6.37 9.34 0.61
CA ARG A 33 -7.69 8.89 0.18
C ARG A 33 -7.86 9.01 -1.34
N GLY A 34 -8.30 7.92 -1.96
CA GLY A 34 -8.48 7.76 -3.41
C GLY A 34 -7.31 7.06 -4.11
N ASP A 35 -6.10 7.11 -3.55
CA ASP A 35 -4.90 6.65 -4.28
C ASP A 35 -4.86 5.14 -4.47
N VAL A 36 -5.25 4.36 -3.46
CA VAL A 36 -5.28 2.89 -3.55
C VAL A 36 -6.30 2.45 -4.59
N SER A 37 -7.49 3.06 -4.58
CA SER A 37 -8.51 2.77 -5.59
C SER A 37 -8.06 3.15 -7.00
N ARG A 38 -7.37 4.29 -7.13
CA ARG A 38 -6.81 4.75 -8.41
C ARG A 38 -5.75 3.78 -8.93
N ALA A 39 -4.79 3.38 -8.10
CA ALA A 39 -3.75 2.41 -8.49
C ALA A 39 -4.37 1.09 -8.98
N ALA A 40 -5.39 0.59 -8.25
CA ALA A 40 -6.14 -0.60 -8.68
C ALA A 40 -6.88 -0.40 -10.01
N ASN A 41 -7.45 0.78 -10.25
CA ASN A 41 -8.13 1.10 -11.52
C ASN A 41 -7.15 1.25 -12.69
N ASP A 42 -5.96 1.75 -12.43
CA ASP A 42 -4.90 1.92 -13.42
C ASP A 42 -4.21 0.57 -13.74
N GLY A 43 -4.64 -0.53 -13.11
CA GLY A 43 -4.18 -1.89 -13.41
C GLY A 43 -2.96 -2.34 -12.60
N ALA A 44 -2.77 -1.82 -11.39
CA ALA A 44 -1.83 -2.42 -10.45
C ALA A 44 -2.27 -3.84 -10.11
N GLU A 45 -1.34 -4.79 -10.19
CA GLU A 45 -1.55 -6.18 -9.75
C GLU A 45 -1.14 -6.37 -8.29
N ILE A 46 -0.15 -5.57 -7.84
CA ILE A 46 0.32 -5.54 -6.47
C ILE A 46 0.39 -4.07 -6.01
N ILE A 47 -0.17 -3.80 -4.83
CA ILE A 47 -0.06 -2.51 -4.16
C ILE A 47 0.62 -2.72 -2.80
N CYS A 48 1.77 -2.09 -2.62
CA CYS A 48 2.45 -2.01 -1.33
C CYS A 48 2.14 -0.66 -0.68
N LEU A 49 1.46 -0.69 0.47
CA LEU A 49 1.18 0.48 1.28
C LEU A 49 2.18 0.51 2.45
N ILE A 50 3.17 1.40 2.38
CA ILE A 50 4.14 1.62 3.47
C ILE A 50 3.72 2.85 4.25
N ASP A 51 3.64 3.98 3.55
CA ASP A 51 3.34 5.28 4.15
C ASP A 51 2.02 5.84 3.62
N GLY A 52 1.29 6.49 4.53
CA GLY A 52 0.13 7.30 4.20
C GLY A 52 0.19 8.66 4.87
N VAL A 53 -0.52 9.63 4.33
CA VAL A 53 -0.59 10.99 4.89
C VAL A 53 -1.54 11.05 6.09
N PHE A 54 -1.19 11.88 7.07
CA PHE A 54 -2.02 12.17 8.25
C PHE A 54 -2.27 13.67 8.37
N PHE A 55 -3.37 14.04 9.03
CA PHE A 55 -3.77 15.40 9.41
C PHE A 55 -4.06 16.37 8.25
N GLN A 56 -3.10 16.61 7.35
CA GLN A 56 -3.23 17.58 6.25
C GLN A 56 -4.13 17.07 5.12
N ASP A 57 -4.29 15.75 5.03
CA ASP A 57 -5.09 15.06 4.03
C ASP A 57 -5.84 13.90 4.70
N SER A 58 -6.91 13.44 4.05
CA SER A 58 -7.65 12.27 4.54
C SER A 58 -6.84 11.00 4.35
N ALA A 59 -6.64 10.26 5.45
CA ALA A 59 -6.01 8.94 5.43
C ALA A 59 -6.75 7.96 4.51
N VAL A 60 -5.99 6.99 4.00
CA VAL A 60 -6.50 5.88 3.17
C VAL A 60 -7.69 5.22 3.88
N ALA A 61 -8.82 5.09 3.18
CA ALA A 61 -10.02 4.50 3.75
C ALA A 61 -10.00 2.97 3.58
N HIS A 62 -10.49 2.22 4.57
CA HIS A 62 -10.61 0.76 4.50
C HIS A 62 -11.33 0.27 3.24
N ARG A 63 -12.38 0.99 2.83
CA ARG A 63 -13.20 0.64 1.66
C ARG A 63 -12.40 0.62 0.36
N GLU A 64 -11.35 1.41 0.24
CA GLU A 64 -10.51 1.45 -0.96
C GLU A 64 -9.60 0.22 -1.05
N ILE A 65 -9.08 -0.21 0.09
CA ILE A 65 -8.28 -1.44 0.20
C ILE A 65 -9.17 -2.65 -0.08
N LEU A 66 -10.34 -2.73 0.55
CA LEU A 66 -11.34 -3.77 0.28
C LEU A 66 -11.76 -3.79 -1.20
N TYR A 67 -11.87 -2.61 -1.83
CA TYR A 67 -12.15 -2.51 -3.25
C TYR A 67 -11.02 -3.08 -4.12
N ALA A 68 -9.77 -2.75 -3.82
CA ALA A 68 -8.60 -3.29 -4.52
C ALA A 68 -8.51 -4.83 -4.36
N LEU A 69 -8.67 -5.33 -3.13
CA LEU A 69 -8.70 -6.77 -2.85
C LEU A 69 -9.81 -7.48 -3.65
N LYS A 70 -11.02 -6.91 -3.67
CA LYS A 70 -12.15 -7.45 -4.46
C LYS A 70 -11.87 -7.49 -5.98
N LYS A 71 -11.00 -6.61 -6.48
CA LYS A 71 -10.53 -6.62 -7.87
C LYS A 71 -9.45 -7.67 -8.15
N GLY A 72 -9.03 -8.42 -7.15
CA GLY A 72 -7.92 -9.38 -7.26
C GLY A 72 -6.55 -8.73 -7.18
N VAL A 73 -6.48 -7.45 -6.79
CA VAL A 73 -5.20 -6.79 -6.53
C VAL A 73 -4.66 -7.29 -5.20
N ARG A 74 -3.40 -7.73 -5.21
CA ARG A 74 -2.72 -8.16 -3.99
C ARG A 74 -2.25 -6.92 -3.23
N VAL A 75 -2.77 -6.71 -2.02
CA VAL A 75 -2.44 -5.51 -1.22
C VAL A 75 -1.60 -5.91 -0.02
N ILE A 76 -0.41 -5.32 0.11
CA ILE A 76 0.57 -5.62 1.14
C ILE A 76 0.78 -4.35 1.98
N GLY A 77 0.63 -4.45 3.29
CA GLY A 77 0.86 -3.36 4.23
C GLY A 77 2.04 -3.63 5.15
N SER A 78 2.88 -2.63 5.36
CA SER A 78 3.96 -2.66 6.33
C SER A 78 4.23 -1.26 6.88
N SER A 79 4.83 -1.17 8.07
CA SER A 79 5.19 0.11 8.71
C SER A 79 4.03 1.12 8.87
N SER A 80 4.22 2.20 9.65
CA SER A 80 3.35 3.39 9.65
C SER A 80 1.83 3.10 9.47
N MET A 81 1.19 3.72 8.48
CA MET A 81 -0.22 3.48 8.12
C MET A 81 -0.45 2.11 7.48
N GLY A 82 0.53 1.58 6.74
CA GLY A 82 0.42 0.30 6.04
C GLY A 82 0.16 -0.88 6.98
N ALA A 83 0.96 -0.96 8.04
CA ALA A 83 0.82 -1.97 9.10
C ALA A 83 -0.52 -1.88 9.81
N LEU A 84 -0.95 -0.66 10.18
CA LEU A 84 -2.25 -0.46 10.82
C LEU A 84 -3.40 -0.90 9.90
N ARG A 85 -3.35 -0.55 8.63
CA ARG A 85 -4.38 -0.99 7.67
C ARG A 85 -4.35 -2.49 7.44
N ALA A 86 -3.17 -3.11 7.46
CA ALA A 86 -3.04 -4.55 7.36
C ALA A 86 -3.67 -5.25 8.57
N SER A 87 -3.38 -4.83 9.82
CA SER A 87 -3.97 -5.46 11.02
C SER A 87 -5.49 -5.28 11.10
N GLU A 88 -6.01 -4.19 10.53
CA GLU A 88 -7.46 -3.99 10.44
C GLU A 88 -8.13 -4.81 9.33
N LEU A 89 -7.38 -5.26 8.31
CA LEU A 89 -7.94 -5.81 7.07
C LEU A 89 -7.37 -7.17 6.63
N ASP A 90 -6.51 -7.79 7.44
CA ASP A 90 -5.89 -9.08 7.13
C ASP A 90 -6.91 -10.23 7.05
N LEU A 91 -7.95 -10.21 7.89
CA LEU A 91 -9.10 -11.10 7.83
C LEU A 91 -9.87 -11.00 6.50
N TYR A 92 -9.65 -9.93 5.72
CA TYR A 92 -10.25 -9.73 4.40
C TYR A 92 -9.26 -9.93 3.24
N GLY A 93 -8.03 -10.36 3.52
CA GLY A 93 -7.02 -10.72 2.53
C GLY A 93 -5.94 -9.67 2.27
N MET A 94 -5.86 -8.60 3.07
CA MET A 94 -4.67 -7.73 3.06
C MET A 94 -3.50 -8.47 3.72
N GLU A 95 -2.30 -8.38 3.15
CA GLU A 95 -1.12 -9.04 3.70
C GLU A 95 -0.34 -8.06 4.59
N GLY A 96 -0.20 -8.38 5.89
CA GLY A 96 0.65 -7.62 6.80
C GLY A 96 2.06 -8.17 6.87
N VAL A 97 3.07 -7.27 6.86
CA VAL A 97 4.48 -7.67 6.92
C VAL A 97 5.25 -6.84 7.95
N GLY A 98 6.04 -7.54 8.77
CA GLY A 98 7.05 -6.97 9.63
C GLY A 98 6.58 -6.58 11.03
N LYS A 99 7.54 -6.20 11.87
CA LYS A 99 7.37 -6.05 13.32
C LYS A 99 6.28 -5.06 13.74
N ILE A 100 6.07 -3.98 12.97
CA ILE A 100 5.04 -3.00 13.31
C ILE A 100 3.64 -3.56 13.09
N TYR A 101 3.43 -4.41 12.08
CA TYR A 101 2.17 -5.12 11.89
C TYR A 101 1.95 -6.14 13.00
N GLU A 102 2.99 -6.93 13.33
CA GLU A 102 2.94 -7.96 14.40
C GLU A 102 2.62 -7.41 15.80
N TRP A 103 2.69 -6.09 16.01
CA TRP A 103 2.33 -5.45 17.27
C TRP A 103 0.83 -5.17 17.40
N TYR A 104 0.04 -5.33 16.34
CA TYR A 104 -1.41 -5.12 16.30
C TYR A 104 -2.14 -6.41 15.93
#